data_AF-A7S0Z2-F1
#
_entry.id   AF-A7S0Z2-F1
#
_cell.length_a   1.000
_cell.length_b   1.000
_cell.length_c   1.000
_cell.angle_alpha   90.00
_cell.angle_beta   90.00
_cell.angle_gamma   90.00
#
_symmetry.space_group_name_H-M   'P 1'
#
loop_
_entity.id
_entity.type
_entity.pdbx_description
1 polymer ?
#
loop_
_entity_poly.entity_id
_entity_poly.type
_entity_poly.pdbx_seq_one_letter_code
_entity_poly.pdbx_strand_id
1 'polypeptide(L)'
;MVDEEKLPVSQWSSEEVGLWLENIGYGDYYKEFVNDNRIDGQVLLILTENDLKDSLGIRVLGDRKRLWLAINKLQQEHSKSALNLDTYSRKKSLDFKDSAYISSSDSNDDEEGSNSLSLADVSETWRTFLSVLYAFLVFCLTSFVMTVVHDRVPDMKKYPPLPDIILDSVPLIPWAFTMCEFTGIVLWSMWVAVLFLHKHRMILIRRMMALAGTVFLLRCVTMFVTSLSVPGIHLECSGKLYGDVWAKLHRAFEIMFGFGMSVNGVRSCGDYMFSGHTVVITLLNFFITEYTPRYWYYLHTACWVLNLFGIFFILAAHEHYSIDVLIAFYISSRLFLYYHTLANSLSIKKEDKRTKVWFPLFSFFEENVNGRVPNEYEWPLKIPEFLKFRSKKHE
;
A
#
# COMPACT_ATOMS: atom_id res chain seq x y z
N MET A 1 15.33 52.91 -18.73
CA MET A 1 14.97 51.57 -19.16
C MET A 1 13.83 51.15 -18.26
N VAL A 2 12.62 51.10 -18.81
CA VAL A 2 11.43 50.63 -18.10
C VAL A 2 11.51 49.11 -18.15
N ASP A 3 11.60 48.45 -17.01
CA ASP A 3 11.46 47.00 -16.94
C ASP A 3 10.04 46.66 -17.40
N GLU A 4 9.91 46.07 -18.59
CA GLU A 4 8.63 45.52 -19.06
C GLU A 4 8.19 44.42 -18.10
N GLU A 5 7.17 44.74 -17.30
CA GLU A 5 6.47 43.77 -16.46
C GLU A 5 5.95 42.64 -17.36
N LYS A 6 6.59 41.47 -17.31
CA LYS A 6 6.16 40.29 -18.09
C LYS A 6 4.77 39.88 -17.62
N LEU A 7 3.78 40.05 -18.50
CA LEU A 7 2.41 39.62 -18.27
C LEU A 7 2.38 38.10 -17.99
N PRO A 8 1.55 37.64 -17.03
CA PRO A 8 1.40 36.22 -16.75
C PRO A 8 0.79 35.50 -17.96
N VAL A 9 1.18 34.24 -18.17
CA VAL A 9 0.75 33.44 -19.33
C VAL A 9 -0.78 33.37 -19.47
N SER A 10 -1.52 33.38 -18.36
CA SER A 10 -3.00 33.36 -18.38
C SER A 10 -3.64 34.64 -18.93
N GLN A 11 -2.88 35.72 -19.09
CA GLN A 11 -3.32 36.99 -19.65
C GLN A 11 -2.80 37.22 -21.08
N TRP A 12 -2.04 36.27 -21.64
CA TRP A 12 -1.54 36.41 -23.00
C TRP A 12 -2.68 36.41 -24.02
N SER A 13 -2.68 37.41 -24.89
CA SER A 13 -3.45 37.46 -26.12
C SER A 13 -2.93 36.44 -27.15
N SER A 14 -3.71 36.16 -28.18
CA SER A 14 -3.27 35.27 -29.26
C SER A 14 -2.02 35.79 -29.99
N GLU A 15 -1.84 37.11 -30.06
CA GLU A 15 -0.64 37.73 -30.64
C GLU A 15 0.60 37.48 -29.78
N GLU A 16 0.47 37.55 -28.44
CA GLU A 16 1.56 37.24 -27.51
C GLU A 16 1.93 35.75 -27.51
N VAL A 17 0.95 34.85 -27.69
CA VAL A 17 1.21 33.43 -27.94
C VAL A 17 1.99 33.23 -29.23
N GLY A 18 1.67 34.01 -30.28
CA GLY A 18 2.42 34.04 -31.53
C GLY A 18 3.87 34.49 -31.37
N LEU A 19 4.11 35.58 -30.65
CA LEU A 19 5.46 36.07 -30.32
C LEU A 19 6.24 35.04 -29.50
N TRP A 20 5.58 34.36 -28.57
CA TRP A 20 6.19 33.27 -27.81
C TRP A 20 6.62 32.11 -28.74
N LEU A 21 5.77 31.70 -29.68
CA LEU A 21 6.07 30.64 -30.66
C LEU A 21 7.28 30.99 -31.53
N GLU A 22 7.38 32.24 -31.98
CA GLU A 22 8.55 32.72 -32.74
C GLU A 22 9.83 32.67 -31.89
N ASN A 23 9.75 33.09 -30.63
CA ASN A 23 10.89 33.11 -29.72
C ASN A 23 11.42 31.70 -29.36
N ILE A 24 10.55 30.69 -29.34
CA ILE A 24 10.96 29.29 -29.15
C ILE A 24 11.37 28.59 -30.45
N GLY A 25 11.35 29.29 -31.59
CA GLY A 25 11.79 28.78 -32.89
C GLY A 25 10.75 27.99 -33.68
N TYR A 26 9.45 28.16 -33.37
CA TYR A 26 8.32 27.49 -34.04
C TYR A 26 7.36 28.47 -34.72
N GLY A 27 7.89 29.59 -35.22
CA GLY A 27 7.12 30.61 -35.94
C GLY A 27 6.40 30.10 -37.19
N ASP A 28 6.86 28.99 -37.78
CA ASP A 28 6.18 28.34 -38.92
C ASP A 28 4.74 27.92 -38.58
N TYR A 29 4.43 27.69 -37.29
CA TYR A 29 3.10 27.33 -36.80
C TYR A 29 2.28 28.54 -36.30
N TYR A 30 2.74 29.77 -36.54
CA TYR A 30 2.06 31.00 -36.12
C TYR A 30 0.64 31.05 -36.68
N LYS A 31 0.47 30.69 -37.95
CA LYS A 31 -0.83 30.75 -38.61
C LYS A 31 -1.82 29.79 -37.94
N GLU A 32 -1.40 28.57 -37.65
CA GLU A 32 -2.22 27.54 -37.03
C GLU A 32 -2.64 27.95 -35.62
N PHE A 33 -1.72 28.49 -34.81
CA PHE A 33 -2.03 28.91 -33.44
C PHE A 33 -2.83 30.21 -33.37
N VAL A 34 -2.44 31.24 -34.14
CA VAL A 34 -2.98 32.60 -33.98
C VAL A 34 -4.12 32.88 -34.97
N ASN A 35 -3.91 32.64 -36.26
CA ASN A 35 -4.87 33.05 -37.30
C ASN A 35 -6.03 32.06 -37.42
N ASP A 36 -5.72 30.76 -37.45
CA ASP A 36 -6.69 29.71 -37.75
C ASP A 36 -7.44 29.27 -36.49
N ASN A 37 -6.76 29.16 -35.34
CA ASN A 37 -7.36 28.65 -34.10
C ASN A 37 -7.43 29.66 -32.94
N ARG A 38 -6.86 30.87 -33.07
CA ARG A 38 -6.94 31.97 -32.08
C ARG A 38 -6.61 31.54 -30.65
N ILE A 39 -5.54 30.78 -30.48
CA ILE A 39 -5.09 30.26 -29.18
C ILE A 39 -4.55 31.42 -28.36
N ASP A 40 -5.27 31.76 -27.29
CA ASP A 40 -4.82 32.68 -26.25
C ASP A 40 -4.06 31.94 -25.14
N GLY A 41 -3.53 32.67 -24.18
CA GLY A 41 -2.74 32.12 -23.08
C GLY A 41 -3.51 31.15 -22.17
N GLN A 42 -4.82 31.31 -22.01
CA GLN A 42 -5.64 30.39 -21.23
C GLN A 42 -5.83 29.06 -21.96
N VAL A 43 -6.11 29.13 -23.26
CA VAL A 43 -6.22 27.96 -24.14
C VAL A 43 -4.87 27.23 -24.24
N LEU A 44 -3.76 27.97 -24.32
CA LEU A 44 -2.41 27.41 -24.34
C LEU A 44 -2.11 26.60 -23.06
N LEU A 45 -2.57 27.06 -21.89
CA LEU A 45 -2.37 26.38 -20.61
C LEU A 45 -3.21 25.11 -20.42
N ILE A 46 -4.25 24.90 -21.22
CA ILE A 46 -5.09 23.68 -21.17
C ILE A 46 -4.90 22.76 -22.38
N LEU A 47 -4.13 23.20 -23.39
CA LEU A 47 -3.86 22.44 -24.60
C LEU A 47 -3.19 21.09 -24.24
N THR A 48 -3.58 20.02 -24.95
CA THR A 48 -3.02 18.68 -24.78
C THR A 48 -2.16 18.26 -25.97
N GLU A 49 -1.33 17.22 -25.81
CA GLU A 49 -0.51 16.69 -26.91
C GLU A 49 -1.37 16.19 -28.09
N ASN A 50 -2.58 15.70 -27.81
CA ASN A 50 -3.48 15.22 -28.86
C ASN A 50 -4.05 16.39 -29.68
N ASP A 51 -4.34 17.53 -29.05
CA ASP A 51 -4.86 18.72 -29.74
C ASP A 51 -3.85 19.28 -30.75
N LEU A 52 -2.55 19.18 -30.44
CA LEU A 52 -1.48 19.54 -31.38
C LEU A 52 -1.53 18.71 -32.66
N LYS A 53 -1.98 17.45 -32.57
CA LYS A 53 -2.08 16.53 -33.71
C LYS A 53 -3.40 16.68 -34.44
N ASP A 54 -4.51 16.61 -33.70
CA ASP A 54 -5.84 16.40 -34.26
C ASP A 54 -6.54 17.74 -34.57
N SER A 55 -6.28 18.80 -33.79
CA SER A 55 -6.88 20.13 -33.99
C SER A 55 -5.96 21.08 -34.76
N LEU A 56 -4.68 21.15 -34.37
CA LEU A 56 -3.70 22.04 -35.01
C LEU A 56 -3.01 21.41 -36.23
N GLY A 57 -3.22 20.11 -36.47
CA GLY A 57 -2.75 19.44 -37.68
C GLY A 57 -1.23 19.31 -37.80
N ILE A 58 -0.48 19.39 -36.70
CA ILE A 58 0.99 19.30 -36.71
C ILE A 58 1.42 17.85 -36.99
N ARG A 59 1.74 17.60 -38.27
CA ARG A 59 2.07 16.26 -38.79
C ARG A 59 3.47 15.80 -38.40
N VAL A 60 4.41 16.74 -38.30
CA VAL A 60 5.81 16.44 -37.95
C VAL A 60 5.89 16.04 -36.48
N LEU A 61 6.25 14.77 -36.23
CA LEU A 61 6.27 14.21 -34.87
C LEU A 61 7.30 14.89 -33.96
N GLY A 62 8.44 15.31 -34.51
CA GLY A 62 9.49 16.02 -33.78
C GLY A 62 9.01 17.36 -33.23
N ASP A 63 8.41 18.18 -34.09
CA ASP A 63 7.90 19.51 -33.73
C ASP A 63 6.75 19.40 -32.73
N ARG A 64 5.84 18.44 -32.95
CA ARG A 64 4.75 18.18 -31.99
C ARG A 64 5.28 17.88 -30.59
N LYS A 65 6.29 17.01 -30.48
CA LYS A 65 6.87 16.65 -29.17
C LYS A 65 7.61 17.83 -28.53
N ARG A 66 8.31 18.65 -29.30
CA ARG A 66 9.06 19.81 -28.78
C ARG A 66 8.14 20.95 -28.37
N LEU A 67 7.10 21.24 -29.16
CA LEU A 67 6.03 22.17 -28.80
C LEU A 67 5.31 21.72 -27.52
N TRP A 68 4.96 20.44 -27.42
CA TRP A 68 4.35 19.89 -26.20
C TRP A 68 5.23 20.09 -24.96
N LEU A 69 6.54 19.86 -25.07
CA LEU A 69 7.47 20.10 -23.96
C LEU A 69 7.52 21.58 -23.56
N ALA A 70 7.51 22.50 -24.53
CA ALA A 70 7.50 23.94 -24.28
C ALA A 70 6.21 24.38 -23.58
N ILE A 71 5.06 23.88 -24.02
CA ILE A 71 3.74 24.16 -23.41
C ILE A 71 3.67 23.61 -21.99
N ASN A 72 4.10 22.36 -21.77
CA ASN A 72 4.10 21.75 -20.44
C ASN A 72 5.03 22.50 -19.47
N LYS A 73 6.13 23.08 -19.96
CA LYS A 73 6.98 23.96 -19.14
C LYS A 73 6.22 25.21 -18.67
N LEU A 74 5.49 25.88 -19.56
CA LEU A 74 4.63 27.03 -19.19
C LEU A 74 3.53 26.64 -18.20
N GLN A 75 2.88 25.48 -18.40
CA GLN A 75 1.86 24.97 -17.48
C GLN A 75 2.42 24.73 -16.07
N GLN A 76 3.65 24.20 -15.97
CA GLN A 76 4.33 23.99 -14.68
C GLN A 76 4.74 25.30 -14.01
N GLU A 77 5.27 26.26 -14.77
CA GLU A 77 5.61 27.60 -14.26
C GLU A 77 4.37 28.34 -13.76
N HIS A 78 3.27 28.31 -14.51
CA HIS A 78 1.99 28.88 -14.09
C HIS A 78 1.44 28.19 -12.83
N SER A 79 1.51 26.86 -12.75
CA SER A 79 1.07 26.09 -11.57
C SER A 79 1.88 26.46 -10.32
N LYS A 80 3.20 26.65 -10.44
CA LYS A 80 4.06 27.10 -9.33
C LYS A 80 3.71 28.52 -8.88
N SER A 81 3.48 29.44 -9.82
CA SER A 81 3.06 30.81 -9.51
C SER A 81 1.66 30.87 -8.87
N ALA A 82 0.71 30.04 -9.31
CA ALA A 82 -0.61 29.91 -8.72
C ALA A 82 -0.57 29.33 -7.29
N LEU A 83 0.28 28.32 -7.04
CA LEU A 83 0.50 27.75 -5.71
C LEU A 83 1.14 28.77 -4.75
N ASN A 84 2.01 29.65 -5.24
CA ASN A 84 2.57 30.76 -4.45
C ASN A 84 1.49 31.81 -4.10
N LEU A 85 0.55 32.10 -5.01
CA LEU A 85 -0.59 32.97 -4.74
C LEU A 85 -1.60 32.37 -3.75
N ASP A 86 -1.86 31.06 -3.82
CA ASP A 86 -2.72 30.35 -2.86
C ASP A 86 -2.07 30.31 -1.46
N THR A 87 -0.75 30.18 -1.40
CA THR A 87 0.00 30.29 -0.14
C THR A 87 -0.07 31.71 0.42
N TYR A 88 -0.06 32.73 -0.43
CA TYR A 88 -0.20 34.15 -0.05
C TYR A 88 -1.63 34.51 0.39
N SER A 89 -2.67 34.00 -0.28
CA SER A 89 -4.07 34.16 0.14
C SER A 89 -4.39 33.41 1.43
N ARG A 90 -3.79 32.22 1.64
CA ARG A 90 -3.89 31.48 2.90
C ARG A 90 -3.16 32.21 4.04
N LYS A 91 -2.03 32.88 3.75
CA LYS A 91 -1.36 33.81 4.69
C LYS A 91 -2.21 35.04 5.02
N LYS A 92 -2.85 35.66 4.02
CA LYS A 92 -3.74 36.83 4.22
C LYS A 92 -4.98 36.53 5.09
N SER A 93 -5.42 35.28 5.13
CA SER A 93 -6.50 34.83 6.05
C SER A 93 -6.02 34.58 7.49
N LEU A 94 -4.71 34.42 7.69
CA LEU A 94 -4.06 34.24 8.99
C LEU A 94 -3.44 35.55 9.52
N ASP A 95 -3.18 36.53 8.66
CA ASP A 95 -2.57 37.85 8.99
C ASP A 95 -3.57 38.91 9.56
N PHE A 96 -4.83 38.56 9.89
CA PHE A 96 -5.69 39.42 10.74
C PHE A 96 -5.43 39.22 12.24
N LYS A 97 -4.55 38.28 12.62
CA LYS A 97 -4.01 38.18 13.96
C LYS A 97 -2.50 38.32 13.87
N ASP A 98 -2.00 39.30 14.62
CA ASP A 98 -0.59 39.57 14.89
C ASP A 98 0.13 40.47 13.88
N SER A 99 -0.34 41.73 13.85
CA SER A 99 0.55 42.87 13.61
C SER A 99 1.34 43.16 14.89
N ALA A 100 2.63 42.80 14.92
CA ALA A 100 3.67 43.58 15.62
C ALA A 100 5.09 43.08 15.25
N TYR A 101 5.93 44.03 14.80
CA TYR A 101 7.41 44.01 14.69
C TYR A 101 8.09 43.43 13.43
N ILE A 102 8.12 44.27 12.39
CA ILE A 102 9.29 44.96 11.78
C ILE A 102 10.59 44.16 11.47
N SER A 103 10.86 44.08 10.15
CA SER A 103 12.10 44.32 9.36
C SER A 103 13.43 43.68 9.79
N SER A 104 14.39 43.32 8.94
CA SER A 104 14.66 43.31 7.49
C SER A 104 16.12 42.84 7.39
N SER A 105 16.51 42.04 6.41
CA SER A 105 17.73 42.24 5.59
C SER A 105 18.09 40.99 4.78
N ASP A 106 18.40 41.24 3.51
CA ASP A 106 19.11 40.37 2.59
C ASP A 106 20.47 39.94 3.13
N SER A 107 20.89 38.69 2.86
CA SER A 107 22.24 38.38 2.36
C SER A 107 22.33 36.93 1.88
N ASN A 108 23.15 36.77 0.84
CA ASN A 108 23.50 35.54 0.15
C ASN A 108 24.33 34.55 1.00
N ASP A 109 24.30 33.31 0.51
CA ASP A 109 25.32 32.25 0.54
C ASP A 109 25.65 31.50 1.85
N ASP A 110 25.57 30.18 1.64
CA ASP A 110 26.32 29.06 2.23
C ASP A 110 26.03 28.54 3.65
N GLU A 111 25.89 27.20 3.67
CA GLU A 111 26.02 26.22 4.76
C GLU A 111 25.41 26.54 6.13
N GLU A 112 24.31 25.85 6.48
CA GLU A 112 24.25 24.93 7.63
C GLU A 112 22.83 24.36 7.85
N GLY A 113 22.77 23.11 8.31
CA GLY A 113 21.81 22.73 9.35
C GLY A 113 20.36 22.46 8.96
N SER A 114 20.08 21.20 8.66
CA SER A 114 19.03 20.42 9.36
C SER A 114 17.76 21.17 9.79
N ASN A 115 16.70 21.17 8.97
CA ASN A 115 15.31 21.16 9.47
C ASN A 115 14.22 20.88 8.41
N SER A 116 14.57 20.69 7.13
CA SER A 116 13.63 20.15 6.12
C SER A 116 13.42 18.63 6.21
N LEU A 117 14.14 17.94 7.11
CA LEU A 117 14.08 16.49 7.30
C LEU A 117 12.84 16.03 8.12
N SER A 118 12.11 16.92 8.78
CA SER A 118 11.06 16.49 9.70
C SER A 118 9.67 16.35 9.07
N LEU A 119 9.21 17.26 8.21
CA LEU A 119 7.78 17.27 7.88
C LEU A 119 7.37 16.19 6.84
N ALA A 120 8.21 15.91 5.85
CA ALA A 120 7.94 14.85 4.87
C ALA A 120 8.09 13.45 5.50
N ASP A 121 9.13 13.25 6.31
CA ASP A 121 9.43 11.98 6.96
C ASP A 121 8.45 11.66 8.11
N VAL A 122 8.02 12.69 8.87
CA VAL A 122 6.93 12.57 9.88
C VAL A 122 5.59 12.27 9.20
N SER A 123 5.31 12.86 8.03
CA SER A 123 4.08 12.59 7.27
C SER A 123 4.01 11.16 6.75
N GLU A 124 5.14 10.59 6.30
CA GLU A 124 5.19 9.18 5.86
C GLU A 124 5.09 8.19 7.03
N THR A 125 5.74 8.51 8.15
CA THR A 125 5.71 7.67 9.35
C THR A 125 4.32 7.63 9.99
N TRP A 126 3.59 8.75 10.01
CA TRP A 126 2.21 8.81 10.54
C TRP A 126 1.24 7.91 9.76
N ARG A 127 1.34 7.85 8.43
CA ARG A 127 0.50 6.95 7.62
C ARG A 127 0.80 5.48 7.91
N THR A 128 2.06 5.15 8.18
CA THR A 128 2.47 3.81 8.59
C THR A 128 1.89 3.47 9.96
N PHE A 129 1.98 4.39 10.92
CA PHE A 129 1.36 4.25 12.24
C PHE A 129 -0.16 4.03 12.13
N LEU A 130 -0.86 4.80 11.30
CA LEU A 130 -2.30 4.64 11.11
C LEU A 130 -2.67 3.29 10.50
N SER A 131 -1.83 2.77 9.59
CA SER A 131 -2.00 1.43 9.02
C SER A 131 -1.79 0.32 10.06
N VAL A 132 -0.77 0.45 10.90
CA VAL A 132 -0.52 -0.47 12.02
C VAL A 132 -1.69 -0.41 13.01
N LEU A 133 -2.17 0.78 13.36
CA LEU A 133 -3.33 0.94 14.25
C LEU A 133 -4.59 0.30 13.65
N TYR A 134 -4.84 0.50 12.36
CA TYR A 134 -5.94 -0.15 11.65
C TYR A 134 -5.84 -1.67 11.73
N ALA A 135 -4.70 -2.25 11.38
CA ALA A 135 -4.51 -3.70 11.45
C ALA A 135 -4.65 -4.23 12.88
N PHE A 136 -4.10 -3.52 13.87
CA PHE A 136 -4.22 -3.86 15.28
C PHE A 136 -5.68 -3.89 15.74
N LEU A 137 -6.47 -2.85 15.43
CA LEU A 137 -7.89 -2.80 15.75
C LEU A 137 -8.66 -3.94 15.07
N VAL A 138 -8.32 -4.26 13.82
CA VAL A 138 -8.91 -5.41 13.12
C VAL A 138 -8.54 -6.73 13.79
N PHE A 139 -7.30 -6.91 14.26
CA PHE A 139 -6.91 -8.13 14.98
C PHE A 139 -7.57 -8.25 16.35
N CYS A 140 -7.76 -7.14 17.07
CA CYS A 140 -8.59 -7.10 18.29
C CYS A 140 -10.03 -7.54 17.97
N LEU A 141 -10.62 -6.96 16.93
CA LEU A 141 -11.97 -7.32 16.47
C LEU A 141 -12.03 -8.79 16.06
N THR A 142 -11.04 -9.29 15.33
CA THR A 142 -10.97 -10.69 14.89
C THR A 142 -10.96 -11.60 16.12
N SER A 143 -10.06 -11.36 17.07
CA SER A 143 -9.96 -12.18 18.28
C SER A 143 -11.26 -12.18 19.08
N PHE A 144 -11.95 -11.04 19.17
CA PHE A 144 -13.27 -10.97 19.79
C PHE A 144 -14.32 -11.76 19.00
N VAL A 145 -14.43 -11.55 17.68
CA VAL A 145 -15.38 -12.26 16.81
C VAL A 145 -15.15 -13.77 16.88
N MET A 146 -13.91 -14.24 16.96
CA MET A 146 -13.59 -15.66 17.15
C MET A 146 -14.23 -16.24 18.41
N THR A 147 -14.20 -15.53 19.54
CA THR A 147 -14.89 -15.99 20.78
C THR A 147 -16.41 -16.02 20.62
N VAL A 148 -16.96 -15.06 19.88
CA VAL A 148 -18.40 -14.96 19.63
C VAL A 148 -18.89 -16.05 18.69
N VAL A 149 -18.12 -16.36 17.65
CA VAL A 149 -18.43 -17.40 16.67
C VAL A 149 -18.24 -18.79 17.30
N HIS A 150 -17.25 -18.97 18.17
CA HIS A 150 -17.06 -20.18 18.95
C HIS A 150 -18.30 -20.58 19.76
N ASP A 151 -18.93 -19.62 20.46
CA ASP A 151 -20.17 -19.89 21.19
C ASP A 151 -21.38 -20.15 20.27
N ARG A 152 -21.31 -19.69 19.02
CA ARG A 152 -22.34 -19.91 17.97
C ARG A 152 -22.11 -21.16 17.14
N VAL A 153 -21.07 -21.94 17.43
CA VAL A 153 -20.83 -23.20 16.73
C VAL A 153 -22.03 -24.14 16.97
N PRO A 154 -22.62 -24.70 15.90
CA PRO A 154 -23.74 -25.62 16.04
C PRO A 154 -23.32 -26.91 16.75
N ASP A 155 -24.25 -27.52 17.49
CA ASP A 155 -24.00 -28.78 18.19
C ASP A 155 -23.55 -29.90 17.23
N MET A 156 -22.34 -30.44 17.44
CA MET A 156 -21.73 -31.47 16.58
C MET A 156 -22.57 -32.76 16.47
N LYS A 157 -23.37 -33.08 17.50
CA LYS A 157 -24.26 -34.25 17.48
C LYS A 157 -25.47 -34.08 16.55
N LYS A 158 -25.94 -32.84 16.40
CA LYS A 158 -27.11 -32.51 15.58
C LYS A 158 -26.72 -32.19 14.15
N TYR A 159 -25.56 -31.56 13.97
CA TYR A 159 -25.06 -31.12 12.67
C TYR A 159 -23.66 -31.71 12.43
N PRO A 160 -23.56 -32.83 11.68
CA PRO A 160 -22.26 -33.43 11.35
C PRO A 160 -21.44 -32.53 10.41
N PRO A 161 -20.14 -32.86 10.20
CA PRO A 161 -19.29 -32.20 9.22
C PRO A 161 -19.92 -32.24 7.82
N LEU A 162 -19.70 -31.17 7.04
CA LEU A 162 -20.12 -31.15 5.64
C LEU A 162 -19.26 -32.10 4.80
N PRO A 163 -19.83 -32.71 3.74
CA PRO A 163 -19.06 -33.56 2.84
C PRO A 163 -17.98 -32.73 2.12
N ASP A 164 -16.74 -33.20 2.16
CA ASP A 164 -15.59 -32.52 1.56
C ASP A 164 -14.69 -33.55 0.88
N ILE A 165 -14.64 -33.47 -0.46
CA ILE A 165 -13.95 -34.46 -1.31
C ILE A 165 -12.49 -34.65 -0.91
N ILE A 166 -11.78 -33.57 -0.54
CA ILE A 166 -10.35 -33.68 -0.24
C ILE A 166 -10.15 -34.27 1.16
N LEU A 167 -10.95 -33.83 2.14
CA LEU A 167 -10.89 -34.38 3.50
C LEU A 167 -11.31 -35.86 3.54
N ASP A 168 -12.26 -36.27 2.69
CA ASP A 168 -12.67 -37.67 2.56
C ASP A 168 -11.59 -38.54 1.89
N SER A 169 -10.72 -37.92 1.07
CA SER A 169 -9.66 -38.61 0.33
C SER A 169 -8.32 -38.68 1.06
N VAL A 170 -8.08 -37.78 2.02
CA VAL A 170 -6.81 -37.65 2.75
C VAL A 170 -6.99 -38.24 4.15
N PRO A 171 -6.09 -39.10 4.64
CA PRO A 171 -6.15 -39.56 6.02
C PRO A 171 -5.75 -38.43 6.98
N LEU A 172 -6.42 -38.39 8.14
CA LEU A 172 -6.10 -37.46 9.22
C LEU A 172 -4.67 -37.65 9.73
N ILE A 173 -3.87 -36.59 9.67
CA ILE A 173 -2.50 -36.55 10.20
C ILE A 173 -2.46 -35.60 11.42
N PRO A 174 -2.35 -36.12 12.66
CA PRO A 174 -2.52 -35.31 13.87
C PRO A 174 -1.39 -34.29 14.12
N TRP A 175 -0.19 -34.53 13.60
CA TRP A 175 0.95 -33.61 13.72
C TRP A 175 1.00 -32.55 12.61
N ALA A 176 0.15 -32.68 11.57
CA ALA A 176 0.22 -31.81 10.40
C ALA A 176 -0.05 -30.34 10.76
N PHE A 177 -1.02 -30.07 11.63
CA PHE A 177 -1.33 -28.69 12.02
C PHE A 177 -0.16 -27.97 12.68
N THR A 178 0.57 -28.66 13.56
CA THR A 178 1.79 -28.11 14.17
C THR A 178 2.87 -27.81 13.14
N MET A 179 3.00 -28.63 12.09
CA MET A 179 3.94 -28.36 10.99
C MET A 179 3.50 -27.18 10.11
N CYS A 180 2.20 -26.96 9.94
CA CYS A 180 1.67 -25.74 9.32
C CYS A 180 2.08 -24.50 10.12
N GLU A 181 1.88 -24.50 11.44
CA GLU A 181 2.26 -23.37 12.29
C GLU A 181 3.77 -23.11 12.26
N PHE A 182 4.59 -24.17 12.32
CA PHE A 182 6.04 -24.06 12.16
C PHE A 182 6.41 -23.45 10.80
N THR A 183 5.74 -23.87 9.73
CA THR A 183 5.93 -23.30 8.38
C THR A 183 5.60 -21.80 8.35
N GLY A 184 4.51 -21.40 9.01
CA GLY A 184 4.12 -20.00 9.18
C GLY A 184 5.18 -19.18 9.94
N ILE A 185 5.72 -19.71 11.03
CA ILE A 185 6.80 -19.08 11.82
C ILE A 185 8.07 -18.91 10.97
N VAL A 186 8.44 -19.92 10.18
CA VAL A 186 9.59 -19.85 9.27
C VAL A 186 9.39 -18.75 8.23
N LEU A 187 8.24 -18.69 7.56
CA LEU A 187 7.92 -17.62 6.61
C LEU A 187 7.92 -16.23 7.28
N TRP A 188 7.36 -16.12 8.48
CA TRP A 188 7.34 -14.87 9.23
C TRP A 188 8.77 -14.41 9.58
N SER A 189 9.64 -15.32 10.02
CA SER A 189 11.04 -15.00 10.32
C SER A 189 11.81 -14.52 9.09
N MET A 190 11.60 -15.15 7.93
CA MET A 190 12.19 -14.70 6.67
C MET A 190 11.69 -13.32 6.27
N TRP A 191 10.38 -13.06 6.42
CA TRP A 191 9.81 -11.74 6.16
C TRP A 191 10.36 -10.65 7.09
N VAL A 192 10.50 -10.93 8.38
CA VAL A 192 11.12 -10.00 9.34
C VAL A 192 12.58 -9.70 8.96
N ALA A 193 13.33 -10.71 8.51
CA ALA A 193 14.70 -10.50 8.03
C ALA A 193 14.75 -9.61 6.77
N VAL A 194 13.84 -9.83 5.82
CA VAL A 194 13.69 -8.97 4.63
C VAL A 194 13.35 -7.53 5.05
N LEU A 195 12.36 -7.34 5.93
CA LEU A 195 11.96 -6.03 6.44
C LEU A 195 13.10 -5.30 7.14
N PHE A 196 13.90 -6.01 7.94
CA PHE A 196 15.01 -5.42 8.66
C PHE A 196 16.10 -4.89 7.72
N LEU A 197 16.41 -5.64 6.66
CA LEU A 197 17.44 -5.28 5.69
C LEU A 197 16.96 -4.32 4.59
N HIS A 198 15.65 -4.16 4.39
CA HIS A 198 15.11 -3.35 3.31
C HIS A 198 15.14 -1.85 3.66
N LYS A 199 15.65 -1.02 2.74
CA LYS A 199 15.74 0.45 2.92
C LYS A 199 14.37 1.09 3.15
N HIS A 200 13.39 0.72 2.32
CA HIS A 200 12.02 1.24 2.38
C HIS A 200 11.08 0.51 3.36
N ARG A 201 11.59 -0.02 4.47
CA ARG A 201 10.85 -0.87 5.43
C ARG A 201 9.50 -0.30 5.89
N MET A 202 9.37 1.01 6.08
CA MET A 202 8.12 1.63 6.53
C MET A 202 7.00 1.48 5.50
N ILE A 203 7.32 1.61 4.20
CA ILE A 203 6.35 1.42 3.11
C ILE A 203 5.89 -0.04 3.07
N LEU A 204 6.82 -1.00 3.21
CA LEU A 204 6.51 -2.43 3.22
C LEU A 204 5.60 -2.80 4.40
N ILE A 205 5.91 -2.31 5.61
CA ILE A 205 5.07 -2.51 6.81
C ILE A 205 3.67 -1.96 6.58
N ARG A 206 3.55 -0.73 6.07
CA ARG A 206 2.25 -0.10 5.77
C ARG A 206 1.43 -0.92 4.78
N ARG A 207 2.04 -1.41 3.70
CA ARG A 207 1.36 -2.24 2.69
C ARG A 207 0.91 -3.58 3.28
N MET A 208 1.76 -4.23 4.07
CA MET A 208 1.43 -5.49 4.74
C MET A 208 0.27 -5.32 5.71
N MET A 209 0.31 -4.30 6.57
CA MET A 209 -0.75 -4.06 7.57
C MET A 209 -2.07 -3.66 6.91
N ALA A 210 -2.05 -2.86 5.84
CA ALA A 210 -3.26 -2.52 5.08
C ALA A 210 -3.91 -3.76 4.42
N LEU A 211 -3.11 -4.60 3.77
CA LEU A 211 -3.60 -5.82 3.11
C LEU A 211 -4.08 -6.86 4.13
N ALA A 212 -3.27 -7.16 5.14
CA ALA A 212 -3.64 -8.10 6.20
C ALA A 212 -4.91 -7.64 6.92
N GLY A 213 -4.97 -6.38 7.37
CA GLY A 213 -6.16 -5.83 8.01
C GLY A 213 -7.41 -5.90 7.13
N THR A 214 -7.30 -5.67 5.82
CA THR A 214 -8.46 -5.73 4.92
C THR A 214 -8.98 -7.16 4.75
N VAL A 215 -8.09 -8.16 4.58
CA VAL A 215 -8.51 -9.57 4.47
C VAL A 215 -9.10 -10.08 5.78
N PHE A 216 -8.49 -9.75 6.93
CA PHE A 216 -9.00 -10.19 8.23
C PHE A 216 -10.31 -9.48 8.61
N LEU A 217 -10.52 -8.22 8.19
CA LEU A 217 -11.80 -7.55 8.37
C LEU A 217 -12.92 -8.24 7.59
N LEU A 218 -12.65 -8.64 6.33
CA LEU A 218 -13.58 -9.45 5.57
C LEU A 218 -13.89 -10.76 6.31
N ARG A 219 -12.89 -11.37 6.95
CA ARG A 219 -13.03 -12.62 7.72
C ARG A 219 -13.94 -12.44 8.92
N CYS A 220 -13.80 -11.33 9.64
CA CYS A 220 -14.69 -11.00 10.75
C CYS A 220 -16.16 -10.96 10.29
N VAL A 221 -16.41 -10.28 9.17
CA VAL A 221 -17.78 -10.14 8.62
C VAL A 221 -18.32 -11.50 8.19
N THR A 222 -17.56 -12.28 7.42
CA THR A 222 -18.01 -13.58 6.93
C THR A 222 -18.27 -14.56 8.06
N MET A 223 -17.31 -14.77 8.96
CA MET A 223 -17.47 -15.71 10.10
C MET A 223 -18.63 -15.31 11.01
N PHE A 224 -18.88 -14.01 11.19
CA PHE A 224 -20.02 -13.53 11.98
C PHE A 224 -21.37 -13.78 11.28
N VAL A 225 -21.44 -13.57 9.97
CA VAL A 225 -22.67 -13.76 9.18
C VAL A 225 -23.07 -15.23 9.09
N THR A 226 -22.11 -16.15 9.03
CA THR A 226 -22.42 -17.59 8.97
C THR A 226 -21.38 -18.41 9.74
N SER A 227 -21.84 -19.12 10.77
CA SER A 227 -21.07 -20.14 11.47
C SER A 227 -21.30 -21.51 10.83
N LEU A 228 -20.22 -22.17 10.41
CA LEU A 228 -20.27 -23.53 9.85
C LEU A 228 -20.05 -24.60 10.93
N SER A 229 -20.46 -25.84 10.64
CA SER A 229 -20.21 -26.98 11.53
C SER A 229 -18.72 -27.37 11.50
N VAL A 230 -18.26 -27.99 12.58
CA VAL A 230 -16.87 -28.41 12.76
C VAL A 230 -16.48 -29.47 11.72
N PRO A 231 -15.33 -29.35 11.04
CA PRO A 231 -14.90 -30.26 9.96
C PRO A 231 -14.45 -31.65 10.47
N GLY A 232 -14.00 -31.75 11.73
CA GLY A 232 -13.45 -32.98 12.30
C GLY A 232 -14.12 -33.38 13.62
N ILE A 233 -14.35 -34.68 13.80
CA ILE A 233 -14.88 -35.24 15.06
C ILE A 233 -13.82 -35.22 16.17
N HIS A 234 -12.54 -35.21 15.80
CA HIS A 234 -11.39 -35.16 16.71
C HIS A 234 -11.25 -33.81 17.44
N LEU A 235 -12.00 -32.80 17.01
CA LEU A 235 -12.04 -31.47 17.62
C LEU A 235 -13.11 -31.44 18.71
N GLU A 236 -12.68 -31.51 19.97
CA GLU A 236 -13.58 -31.37 21.13
C GLU A 236 -14.00 -29.90 21.30
N CYS A 237 -15.01 -29.48 20.54
CA CYS A 237 -15.60 -28.15 20.64
C CYS A 237 -16.90 -28.20 21.46
N SER A 238 -16.86 -27.68 22.69
CA SER A 238 -18.07 -27.47 23.49
C SER A 238 -18.62 -26.07 23.25
N GLY A 239 -19.82 -25.96 22.67
CA GLY A 239 -20.53 -24.67 22.59
C GLY A 239 -20.89 -24.16 23.99
N LYS A 240 -20.83 -22.84 24.19
CA LYS A 240 -21.18 -22.09 25.43
C LYS A 240 -20.16 -22.14 26.58
N LEU A 241 -18.86 -22.04 26.27
CA LEU A 241 -17.83 -21.98 27.32
C LEU A 241 -17.74 -20.61 27.98
N TYR A 242 -18.04 -19.53 27.25
CA TYR A 242 -17.87 -18.16 27.72
C TYR A 242 -19.22 -17.48 27.98
N GLY A 243 -19.71 -17.57 29.22
CA GLY A 243 -20.99 -16.97 29.62
C GLY A 243 -20.99 -15.44 29.53
N ASP A 244 -20.00 -14.80 30.16
CA ASP A 244 -19.96 -13.34 30.30
C ASP A 244 -19.14 -12.65 29.20
N VAL A 245 -19.55 -11.43 28.83
CA VAL A 245 -18.82 -10.58 27.87
C VAL A 245 -17.38 -10.32 28.34
N TRP A 246 -17.17 -10.19 29.65
CA TRP A 246 -15.83 -10.01 30.23
C TRP A 246 -14.94 -11.25 30.04
N ALA A 247 -15.50 -12.45 30.22
CA ALA A 247 -14.78 -13.70 29.97
C ALA A 247 -14.40 -13.85 28.49
N LYS A 248 -15.31 -13.46 27.58
CA LYS A 248 -15.02 -13.39 26.14
C LYS A 248 -13.89 -12.42 25.82
N LEU A 249 -13.90 -11.25 26.46
CA LEU A 249 -12.87 -10.23 26.26
C LEU A 249 -11.50 -10.68 26.78
N HIS A 250 -11.45 -11.34 27.95
CA HIS A 250 -10.23 -11.94 28.47
C HIS A 250 -9.67 -13.02 27.52
N ARG A 251 -10.54 -13.92 27.04
CA ARG A 251 -10.14 -14.95 26.08
C ARG A 251 -9.70 -14.34 24.74
N ALA A 252 -10.37 -13.28 24.28
CA ALA A 252 -9.98 -12.56 23.07
C ALA A 252 -8.58 -11.96 23.21
N PHE A 253 -8.21 -11.44 24.38
CA PHE A 253 -6.83 -11.01 24.66
C PHE A 253 -5.84 -12.17 24.60
N GLU A 254 -6.14 -13.32 25.21
CA GLU A 254 -5.29 -14.52 25.12
C GLU A 254 -5.09 -14.97 23.67
N ILE A 255 -6.16 -15.00 22.86
CA ILE A 255 -6.10 -15.35 21.43
C ILE A 255 -5.20 -14.35 20.69
N MET A 256 -5.39 -13.05 20.94
CA MET A 256 -4.64 -11.98 20.27
C MET A 256 -3.14 -12.06 20.55
N PHE A 257 -2.74 -12.18 21.82
CA PHE A 257 -1.33 -12.28 22.19
C PHE A 257 -0.71 -13.65 21.86
N GLY A 258 -1.54 -14.70 21.80
CA GLY A 258 -1.16 -16.01 21.30
C GLY A 258 -1.07 -16.10 19.77
N PHE A 259 -1.34 -15.02 19.04
CA PHE A 259 -1.44 -14.96 17.58
C PHE A 259 -2.39 -16.00 16.97
N GLY A 260 -3.37 -16.49 17.75
CA GLY A 260 -4.29 -17.55 17.33
C GLY A 260 -3.64 -18.91 17.04
N MET A 261 -2.40 -19.15 17.51
CA MET A 261 -1.68 -20.40 17.27
C MET A 261 -1.99 -21.45 18.34
N SER A 262 -2.22 -22.69 17.90
CA SER A 262 -2.42 -23.85 18.77
C SER A 262 -1.18 -24.23 19.57
N VAL A 263 0.03 -23.95 19.06
CA VAL A 263 1.30 -24.08 19.81
C VAL A 263 1.30 -23.24 21.09
N ASN A 264 0.58 -22.11 21.11
CA ASN A 264 0.44 -21.26 22.30
C ASN A 264 -0.74 -21.68 23.19
N GLY A 265 -1.31 -22.86 22.98
CA GLY A 265 -2.45 -23.37 23.75
C GLY A 265 -3.80 -22.73 23.40
N VAL A 266 -3.84 -21.94 22.31
CA VAL A 266 -5.08 -21.30 21.85
C VAL A 266 -5.79 -22.24 20.90
N ARG A 267 -6.86 -22.87 21.39
CA ARG A 267 -7.85 -23.57 20.54
C ARG A 267 -9.13 -22.76 20.49
N SER A 268 -9.55 -22.47 19.28
CA SER A 268 -10.83 -21.84 18.96
C SER A 268 -11.55 -22.70 17.94
N CYS A 269 -12.87 -22.69 17.99
CA CYS A 269 -13.71 -23.37 17.02
C CYS A 269 -14.64 -22.37 16.33
N GLY A 270 -15.10 -22.70 15.14
CA GLY A 270 -16.11 -21.92 14.42
C GLY A 270 -15.56 -20.97 13.37
N ASP A 271 -14.25 -20.91 13.20
CA ASP A 271 -13.58 -20.05 12.21
C ASP A 271 -13.36 -20.74 10.85
N TYR A 272 -14.38 -21.51 10.45
CA TYR A 272 -14.40 -22.34 9.24
C TYR A 272 -15.02 -21.61 8.04
N MET A 273 -14.89 -20.29 7.95
CA MET A 273 -15.18 -19.56 6.71
C MET A 273 -13.93 -18.79 6.29
N PHE A 274 -13.19 -19.42 5.38
CA PHE A 274 -11.86 -19.10 4.89
C PHE A 274 -10.74 -19.00 5.95
N SER A 275 -9.66 -19.77 5.77
CA SER A 275 -8.64 -20.01 6.80
C SER A 275 -7.67 -18.85 6.97
N GLY A 276 -7.49 -18.39 8.21
CA GLY A 276 -6.52 -17.34 8.55
C GLY A 276 -5.06 -17.78 8.40
N HIS A 277 -4.76 -19.05 8.70
CA HIS A 277 -3.43 -19.61 8.51
C HIS A 277 -3.03 -19.59 7.04
N THR A 278 -3.95 -20.01 6.15
CA THR A 278 -3.74 -19.91 4.70
C THR A 278 -3.53 -18.48 4.24
N VAL A 279 -4.33 -17.51 4.74
CA VAL A 279 -4.15 -16.08 4.43
C VAL A 279 -2.75 -15.60 4.82
N VAL A 280 -2.31 -15.88 6.05
CA VAL A 280 -1.02 -15.40 6.57
C VAL A 280 0.15 -16.01 5.80
N ILE A 281 0.16 -17.34 5.62
CA ILE A 281 1.23 -18.04 4.88
C ILE A 281 1.29 -17.54 3.43
N THR A 282 0.14 -17.38 2.78
CA THR A 282 0.05 -16.92 1.39
C THR A 282 0.53 -15.46 1.26
N LEU A 283 0.08 -14.56 2.14
CA LEU A 283 0.52 -13.17 2.12
C LEU A 283 2.02 -13.05 2.40
N LEU A 284 2.55 -13.75 3.40
CA LEU A 284 3.99 -13.76 3.69
C LEU A 284 4.80 -14.22 2.48
N ASN A 285 4.39 -15.31 1.83
CA ASN A 285 5.02 -15.78 0.59
C ASN A 285 5.04 -14.69 -0.49
N PHE A 286 3.89 -14.07 -0.79
CA PHE A 286 3.83 -13.03 -1.82
C PHE A 286 4.65 -11.80 -1.48
N PHE A 287 4.62 -11.32 -0.24
CA PHE A 287 5.42 -10.19 0.20
C PHE A 287 6.92 -10.49 0.12
N ILE A 288 7.38 -11.67 0.55
CA ILE A 288 8.79 -12.05 0.41
C ILE A 288 9.17 -12.05 -1.07
N THR A 289 8.38 -12.67 -1.94
CA THR A 289 8.71 -12.76 -3.38
C THR A 289 8.68 -11.42 -4.13
N GLU A 290 7.77 -10.50 -3.78
CA GLU A 290 7.69 -9.18 -4.44
C GLU A 290 8.83 -8.25 -4.03
N TYR A 291 9.15 -8.21 -2.74
CA TYR A 291 10.14 -7.28 -2.17
C TYR A 291 11.54 -7.86 -2.08
N THR A 292 11.82 -9.00 -2.74
CA THR A 292 13.17 -9.54 -2.88
C THR A 292 13.62 -9.59 -4.33
N PRO A 293 14.94 -9.47 -4.61
CA PRO A 293 15.43 -9.40 -5.98
C PRO A 293 15.17 -10.70 -6.74
N ARG A 294 14.92 -10.60 -8.06
CA ARG A 294 14.62 -11.76 -8.92
C ARG A 294 15.75 -12.80 -8.98
N TYR A 295 16.98 -12.41 -8.68
CA TYR A 295 18.13 -13.33 -8.68
C TYR A 295 18.21 -14.18 -7.40
N TRP A 296 17.40 -13.91 -6.37
CA TRP A 296 17.26 -14.77 -5.17
C TRP A 296 16.24 -15.89 -5.42
N TYR A 297 16.36 -16.57 -6.56
CA TYR A 297 15.38 -17.57 -6.99
C TYR A 297 15.26 -18.74 -6.02
N TYR A 298 16.35 -19.14 -5.33
CA TYR A 298 16.28 -20.18 -4.28
C TYR A 298 15.37 -19.79 -3.12
N LEU A 299 15.42 -18.52 -2.68
CA LEU A 299 14.53 -18.02 -1.64
C LEU A 299 13.08 -18.05 -2.13
N HIS A 300 12.83 -17.59 -3.36
CA HIS A 300 11.48 -17.59 -3.94
C HIS A 300 10.92 -19.01 -4.05
N THR A 301 11.70 -19.95 -4.58
CA THR A 301 11.31 -21.35 -4.67
C THR A 301 11.03 -21.93 -3.28
N ALA A 302 11.89 -21.66 -2.29
CA ALA A 302 11.66 -22.11 -0.92
C ALA A 302 10.35 -21.55 -0.33
N CYS A 303 10.05 -20.26 -0.50
CA CYS A 303 8.82 -19.66 0.00
C CYS A 303 7.56 -20.26 -0.66
N TRP A 304 7.59 -20.51 -1.97
CA TRP A 304 6.47 -21.16 -2.67
C TRP A 304 6.28 -22.62 -2.25
N VAL A 305 7.37 -23.36 -2.06
CA VAL A 305 7.34 -24.73 -1.54
C VAL A 305 6.77 -24.77 -0.12
N LEU A 306 7.22 -23.87 0.76
CA LEU A 306 6.68 -23.74 2.11
C LEU A 306 5.19 -23.37 2.10
N ASN A 307 4.77 -22.45 1.22
CA ASN A 307 3.35 -22.11 1.08
C ASN A 307 2.51 -23.31 0.66
N LEU A 308 2.99 -24.10 -0.32
CA LEU A 308 2.31 -25.31 -0.77
C LEU A 308 2.21 -26.36 0.36
N PHE A 309 3.30 -26.63 1.06
CA PHE A 309 3.30 -27.58 2.18
C PHE A 309 2.47 -27.08 3.36
N GLY A 310 2.49 -25.78 3.67
CA GLY A 310 1.62 -25.19 4.70
C GLY A 310 0.15 -25.42 4.39
N ILE A 311 -0.26 -25.14 3.15
CA ILE A 311 -1.63 -25.41 2.66
C ILE A 311 -1.98 -26.90 2.77
N PHE A 312 -1.07 -27.79 2.35
CA PHE A 312 -1.27 -29.24 2.47
C PHE A 312 -1.44 -29.68 3.92
N PHE A 313 -0.61 -29.18 4.83
CA PHE A 313 -0.67 -29.52 6.25
C PHE A 313 -1.95 -29.06 6.94
N ILE A 314 -2.52 -27.92 6.52
CA ILE A 314 -3.84 -27.47 7.00
C ILE A 314 -4.92 -28.50 6.63
N LEU A 315 -4.94 -28.94 5.36
CA LEU A 315 -5.92 -29.91 4.87
C LEU A 315 -5.72 -31.28 5.52
N ALA A 316 -4.47 -31.76 5.61
CA ALA A 316 -4.14 -33.05 6.21
C ALA A 316 -4.46 -33.14 7.71
N ALA A 317 -4.55 -32.00 8.41
CA ALA A 317 -4.98 -31.94 9.80
C ALA A 317 -6.52 -32.01 9.97
N HIS A 318 -7.30 -31.83 8.90
CA HIS A 318 -8.76 -31.75 8.93
C HIS A 318 -9.30 -30.66 9.90
N GLU A 319 -8.51 -29.60 10.11
CA GLU A 319 -8.84 -28.46 10.97
C GLU A 319 -9.67 -27.40 10.22
N HIS A 320 -9.59 -27.37 8.89
CA HIS A 320 -10.35 -26.48 8.01
C HIS A 320 -10.94 -27.25 6.84
N TYR A 321 -12.08 -26.78 6.31
CA TYR A 321 -12.60 -27.29 5.05
C TYR A 321 -11.70 -26.91 3.89
N SER A 322 -11.71 -27.72 2.83
CA SER A 322 -10.98 -27.44 1.59
C SER A 322 -11.41 -26.15 0.95
N ILE A 323 -12.71 -25.84 1.00
CA ILE A 323 -13.24 -24.57 0.50
C ILE A 323 -12.66 -23.38 1.26
N ASP A 324 -12.40 -23.51 2.57
CA ASP A 324 -11.81 -22.44 3.37
C ASP A 324 -10.41 -22.11 2.90
N VAL A 325 -9.63 -23.14 2.58
CA VAL A 325 -8.26 -23.01 2.11
C VAL A 325 -8.22 -22.45 0.68
N LEU A 326 -9.07 -22.96 -0.22
CA LEU A 326 -9.15 -22.50 -1.60
C LEU A 326 -9.58 -21.02 -1.70
N ILE A 327 -10.64 -20.65 -0.99
CA ILE A 327 -11.15 -19.27 -1.00
C ILE A 327 -10.16 -18.32 -0.32
N ALA A 328 -9.52 -18.73 0.78
CA ALA A 328 -8.48 -17.93 1.43
C ALA A 328 -7.30 -17.65 0.48
N PHE A 329 -6.81 -18.66 -0.24
CA PHE A 329 -5.75 -18.49 -1.22
C PHE A 329 -6.18 -17.57 -2.37
N TYR A 330 -7.40 -17.76 -2.89
CA TYR A 330 -7.93 -16.95 -3.99
C TYR A 330 -8.11 -15.48 -3.59
N ILE A 331 -8.76 -15.19 -2.47
CA ILE A 331 -8.98 -13.81 -2.02
C ILE A 331 -7.65 -13.13 -1.72
N SER A 332 -6.73 -13.79 -1.01
CA SER A 332 -5.43 -13.22 -0.66
C SER A 332 -4.59 -12.92 -1.90
N SER A 333 -4.56 -13.83 -2.88
CA SER A 333 -3.83 -13.63 -4.14
C SER A 333 -4.41 -12.52 -5.00
N ARG A 334 -5.73 -12.45 -5.13
CA ARG A 334 -6.39 -11.40 -5.91
C ARG A 334 -6.24 -10.04 -5.26
N LEU A 335 -6.46 -9.93 -3.95
CA LEU A 335 -6.28 -8.67 -3.22
C LEU A 335 -4.84 -8.18 -3.34
N PHE A 336 -3.85 -9.07 -3.15
CA PHE A 336 -2.44 -8.74 -3.30
C PHE A 336 -2.11 -8.24 -4.71
N LEU A 337 -2.56 -8.97 -5.75
CA LEU A 337 -2.32 -8.61 -7.15
C LEU A 337 -2.96 -7.26 -7.50
N TYR A 338 -4.23 -7.05 -7.13
CA TYR A 338 -4.92 -5.79 -7.41
C TYR A 338 -4.23 -4.61 -6.73
N TYR A 339 -3.85 -4.78 -5.45
CA TYR A 339 -3.14 -3.75 -4.71
C TYR A 339 -1.82 -3.37 -5.37
N HIS A 340 -0.98 -4.36 -5.72
CA HIS A 340 0.34 -4.10 -6.30
C HIS A 340 0.25 -3.62 -7.76
N THR A 341 -0.76 -4.06 -8.51
CA THR A 341 -1.02 -3.53 -9.86
C THR A 341 -1.33 -2.04 -9.79
N LEU A 342 -2.23 -1.64 -8.88
CA LEU A 342 -2.57 -0.23 -8.67
C LEU A 342 -1.38 0.58 -8.12
N ALA A 343 -0.61 0.02 -7.20
CA ALA A 343 0.56 0.70 -6.61
C ALA A 343 1.69 0.92 -7.62
N ASN A 344 1.90 -0.04 -8.53
CA ASN A 344 3.00 0.00 -9.51
C ASN A 344 2.64 0.82 -10.77
N SER A 345 1.36 1.00 -11.08
CA SER A 345 0.90 1.74 -12.28
C SER A 345 0.57 3.21 -11.97
N LEU A 346 1.55 4.10 -12.22
CA LEU A 346 1.44 5.54 -11.97
C LEU A 346 0.33 6.25 -12.75
N SER A 347 0.03 5.81 -13.98
CA SER A 347 -1.02 6.40 -14.83
C SER A 347 -2.41 6.19 -14.23
N ILE A 348 -2.71 4.97 -13.79
CA ILE A 348 -3.99 4.60 -13.17
C ILE A 348 -4.24 5.41 -11.89
N LYS A 349 -3.18 5.66 -11.11
CA LYS A 349 -3.26 6.36 -9.83
C LYS A 349 -3.55 7.86 -9.94
N LYS A 350 -3.04 8.53 -10.98
CA LYS A 350 -3.18 9.99 -11.14
C LYS A 350 -4.49 10.43 -11.79
N GLU A 351 -5.01 9.63 -12.73
CA GLU A 351 -6.15 10.06 -13.55
C GLU A 351 -7.51 9.60 -13.00
N ASP A 352 -7.56 8.54 -12.18
CA ASP A 352 -8.83 7.90 -11.87
C ASP A 352 -9.46 8.31 -10.52
N LYS A 353 -10.43 9.23 -10.59
CA LYS A 353 -11.31 9.56 -9.44
C LYS A 353 -12.06 8.33 -8.92
N ARG A 354 -12.31 7.30 -9.75
CA ARG A 354 -13.04 6.09 -9.33
C ARG A 354 -12.21 5.25 -8.36
N THR A 355 -10.90 5.14 -8.58
CA THR A 355 -10.01 4.43 -7.66
C THR A 355 -10.07 4.98 -6.23
N LYS A 356 -10.24 6.31 -6.06
CA LYS A 356 -10.42 6.94 -4.73
C LYS A 356 -11.75 6.57 -4.05
N VAL A 357 -12.79 6.30 -4.84
CA VAL A 357 -14.12 5.94 -4.35
C VAL A 357 -14.20 4.45 -4.00
N TRP A 358 -13.68 3.59 -4.87
CA TRP A 358 -13.73 2.13 -4.69
C TRP A 358 -12.68 1.61 -3.70
N PHE A 359 -11.52 2.28 -3.62
CA PHE A 359 -10.42 1.90 -2.73
C PHE A 359 -9.91 3.11 -1.92
N PRO A 360 -10.73 3.67 -1.02
CA PRO A 360 -10.36 4.86 -0.25
C PRO A 360 -9.14 4.62 0.64
N LEU A 361 -9.05 3.45 1.28
CA LEU A 361 -7.93 3.06 2.13
C LEU A 361 -6.61 2.97 1.34
N PHE A 362 -6.68 2.42 0.12
CA PHE A 362 -5.53 2.37 -0.79
C PHE A 362 -5.09 3.76 -1.20
N SER A 363 -6.02 4.62 -1.65
CA SER A 363 -5.70 5.99 -2.06
C SER A 363 -5.05 6.79 -0.94
N PHE A 364 -5.50 6.59 0.30
CA PHE A 364 -4.90 7.22 1.46
C PHE A 364 -3.50 6.68 1.75
N PHE A 365 -3.28 5.37 1.83
CA PHE A 365 -1.95 4.87 2.19
C PHE A 365 -0.91 5.06 1.11
N GLU A 366 -1.30 5.03 -0.17
CA GLU A 366 -0.34 5.10 -1.26
C GLU A 366 -0.09 6.51 -1.78
N GLU A 367 -0.86 7.55 -1.43
CA GLU A 367 -0.81 8.92 -2.01
C GLU A 367 0.61 9.43 -2.37
N ASN A 368 1.57 9.32 -1.44
CA ASN A 368 2.93 9.86 -1.61
C ASN A 368 3.95 8.87 -2.23
N VAL A 369 3.59 7.61 -2.47
CA VAL A 369 4.51 6.62 -3.07
C VAL A 369 4.40 6.63 -4.58
N ASN A 370 5.51 6.92 -5.26
CA ASN A 370 5.53 6.96 -6.71
C ASN A 370 6.03 5.64 -7.31
N GLY A 371 5.08 4.80 -7.72
CA GLY A 371 5.34 3.62 -8.54
C GLY A 371 5.93 2.45 -7.77
N ARG A 372 6.71 1.63 -8.47
CA ARG A 372 7.29 0.40 -7.91
C ARG A 372 8.42 0.73 -6.94
N VAL A 373 8.34 0.18 -5.74
CA VAL A 373 9.39 0.31 -4.71
C VAL A 373 10.62 -0.48 -5.19
N PRO A 374 11.82 0.13 -5.22
CA PRO A 374 13.03 -0.59 -5.60
C PRO A 374 13.47 -1.54 -4.48
N ASN A 375 13.96 -2.71 -4.86
CA ASN A 375 14.46 -3.73 -3.92
C ASN A 375 15.91 -3.38 -3.50
N GLU A 376 16.04 -2.29 -2.74
CA GLU A 376 17.30 -1.79 -2.18
C GLU A 376 17.45 -2.25 -0.72
N TYR A 377 18.62 -2.81 -0.41
CA TYR A 377 18.95 -3.31 0.93
C TYR A 377 20.05 -2.47 1.56
N GLU A 378 19.87 -2.12 2.83
CA GLU A 378 20.85 -1.40 3.64
C GLU A 378 21.02 -2.10 4.98
N TRP A 379 22.21 -1.99 5.57
CA TRP A 379 22.42 -2.45 6.94
C TRP A 379 21.89 -1.38 7.91
N PRO A 380 20.81 -1.65 8.68
CA PRO A 380 20.11 -0.61 9.44
C PRO A 380 20.86 -0.16 10.70
N LEU A 381 21.79 -0.98 11.22
CA LEU A 381 22.56 -0.65 12.40
C LEU A 381 23.82 0.12 12.00
N LYS A 382 24.06 1.29 12.61
CA LYS A 382 25.36 1.96 12.46
C LYS A 382 26.43 1.01 12.99
N ILE A 383 27.35 0.56 12.13
CA ILE A 383 28.49 -0.26 12.55
C ILE A 383 29.22 0.53 13.64
N PRO A 384 29.34 -0.01 14.87
CA PRO A 384 30.00 0.71 15.95
C PRO A 384 31.46 0.98 15.55
N GLU A 385 31.96 2.19 15.83
CA GLU A 385 33.23 2.69 15.27
C GLU A 385 34.45 1.81 15.57
N PHE A 386 34.40 0.99 16.62
CA PHE A 386 35.47 0.06 16.97
C PHE A 386 35.72 -1.04 15.91
N LEU A 387 34.73 -1.35 15.06
CA LEU A 387 34.88 -2.32 13.96
C LEU A 387 35.42 -1.70 12.67
N LYS A 388 35.39 -0.36 12.52
CA LYS A 388 35.94 0.34 11.33
C LYS A 388 37.48 0.41 11.34
N PHE A 389 38.11 0.20 12.49
CA PHE A 389 39.56 0.36 12.65
C PHE A 389 40.43 -0.78 12.10
N ARG A 390 39.84 -1.88 11.60
CA ARG A 390 40.63 -3.06 11.18
C ARG A 390 40.90 -3.17 9.67
N SER A 391 40.52 -2.19 8.85
CA SER A 391 40.73 -2.21 7.38
C SER A 391 41.60 -1.07 6.83
N LYS A 392 42.58 -0.58 7.61
CA LYS A 392 43.67 0.26 7.10
C LYS A 392 45.01 -0.17 7.71
N LYS A 393 45.57 -1.28 7.23
CA LYS A 393 47.02 -1.53 7.21
C LYS A 393 47.32 -2.77 6.37
N HIS A 394 47.68 -2.54 5.11
CA HIS A 394 48.73 -3.24 4.37
C HIS A 394 48.91 -2.50 3.05
N GLU A 395 49.73 -1.46 3.10
CA GLU A 395 50.54 -1.00 1.97
C GLU A 395 52.01 -1.12 2.42
#